data_AF-A0A853BYY0-F1
#
_entry.id   AF-A0A853BYY0-F1
#
_cell.length_a   1.000
_cell.length_b   1.000
_cell.length_c   1.000
_cell.angle_alpha   90.00
_cell.angle_beta   90.00
_cell.angle_gamma   90.00
#
_symmetry.space_group_name_H-M   'P 1'
#
loop_
_entity.id
_entity.type
_entity.pdbx_description
1 polymer ?
#
loop_
_entity_poly.entity_id
_entity_poly.type
_entity_poly.pdbx_seq_one_letter_code
_entity_poly.pdbx_strand_id
1 'polypeptide(L)'
;MTWKYERDETPRRKHQWDRDEPGFVEVNGVTVGKCPSSMTVARAEAALNSGYEYRPRRGWTADYPERIYAVLDGVVYRATPTNPGVSYHGFPELREKFKDRREVRDAIMELAKRDGSEKEVSKWLSKA
;
A
#
# COMPACT_ATOMS: atom_id res chain seq x y z
N MET A 1 1.23 18.30 -2.53
CA MET A 1 2.58 17.87 -2.07
C MET A 1 2.89 16.56 -2.76
N THR A 2 4.16 16.29 -3.03
CA THR A 2 4.59 15.03 -3.65
C THR A 2 5.36 14.24 -2.60
N TRP A 3 4.87 13.05 -2.27
CA TRP A 3 5.49 12.12 -1.34
C TRP A 3 6.60 11.34 -2.03
N LYS A 4 7.74 11.19 -1.37
CA LYS A 4 8.84 10.39 -1.88
C LYS A 4 8.64 8.92 -1.50
N TYR A 5 8.78 8.01 -2.46
CA TYR A 5 8.81 6.59 -2.16
C TYR A 5 10.18 6.19 -1.63
N GLU A 6 10.20 5.52 -0.48
CA GLU A 6 11.40 4.98 0.12
C GLU A 6 11.30 3.47 0.22
N ARG A 7 12.26 2.75 -0.36
CA ARG A 7 12.37 1.31 -0.19
C ARG A 7 12.91 1.00 1.20
N ASP A 8 12.51 -0.12 1.77
CA ASP A 8 13.11 -0.66 3.00
C ASP A 8 14.48 -1.32 2.72
N GLU A 9 15.38 -0.60 2.02
CA GLU A 9 16.66 -1.11 1.55
C GLU A 9 17.85 -0.37 2.17
N THR A 10 18.33 -0.83 3.35
CA THR A 10 19.77 -1.09 3.56
C THR A 10 20.09 -1.90 4.85
N PRO A 11 20.70 -3.09 4.74
CA PRO A 11 20.36 -4.21 3.88
C PRO A 11 19.49 -5.21 4.66
N ARG A 12 18.39 -5.69 4.09
CA ARG A 12 17.79 -6.97 4.53
C ARG A 12 17.34 -7.75 3.30
N ARG A 13 18.11 -8.79 2.96
CA ARG A 13 17.79 -9.83 1.94
C ARG A 13 16.36 -10.40 2.01
N LYS A 14 15.64 -10.14 3.11
CA LYS A 14 14.28 -10.59 3.39
C LYS A 14 13.18 -9.91 2.58
N HIS A 15 13.46 -8.89 1.75
CA HIS A 15 12.42 -8.17 0.97
C HIS A 15 12.53 -8.32 -0.55
N GLN A 16 13.62 -8.88 -1.07
CA GLN A 16 13.65 -9.30 -2.48
C GLN A 16 12.64 -10.44 -2.65
N TRP A 17 11.61 -10.17 -3.41
CA TRP A 17 10.72 -11.18 -3.97
C TRP A 17 11.27 -11.52 -5.35
N ASP A 18 11.41 -12.80 -5.66
CA ASP A 18 11.93 -13.28 -6.93
C ASP A 18 10.84 -13.45 -7.99
N ARG A 19 9.56 -13.27 -7.63
CA ARG A 19 8.44 -13.38 -8.55
C ARG A 19 8.00 -12.02 -9.06
N ASP A 20 7.29 -12.02 -10.18
CA ASP A 20 6.70 -10.82 -10.75
C ASP A 20 5.23 -10.59 -10.35
N GLU A 21 4.79 -11.32 -9.32
CA GLU A 21 3.48 -11.18 -8.70
C GLU A 21 3.65 -10.66 -7.26
N PRO A 22 2.75 -9.82 -6.75
CA PRO A 22 2.76 -9.46 -5.34
C PRO A 22 2.40 -10.67 -4.49
N GLY A 23 2.95 -10.76 -3.27
CA GLY A 23 2.63 -11.86 -2.38
C GLY A 23 2.98 -11.62 -0.93
N PHE A 24 2.81 -12.68 -0.13
CA PHE A 24 3.05 -12.66 1.31
C PHE A 24 3.92 -13.86 1.69
N VAL A 25 4.91 -13.64 2.56
CA VAL A 25 5.70 -14.71 3.19
C VAL A 25 5.70 -14.54 4.70
N GLU A 26 5.73 -15.65 5.41
CA GLU A 26 6.01 -15.64 6.84
C GLU A 26 7.51 -15.58 7.09
N VAL A 27 7.94 -14.56 7.82
CA VAL A 27 9.33 -14.41 8.28
C VAL A 27 9.29 -14.24 9.79
N ASN A 28 9.85 -15.21 10.53
CA ASN A 28 9.86 -15.22 12.00
C ASN A 28 8.46 -15.05 12.63
N GLY A 29 7.44 -15.72 12.08
CA GLY A 29 6.05 -15.64 12.57
C GLY A 29 5.32 -14.34 12.22
N VAL A 30 5.90 -13.50 11.35
CA VAL A 30 5.26 -12.27 10.85
C VAL A 30 5.02 -12.38 9.36
N THR A 31 3.78 -12.15 8.92
CA THR A 31 3.43 -12.04 7.51
C THR A 31 3.97 -10.74 6.93
N VAL A 32 4.90 -10.86 5.99
CA VAL A 32 5.55 -9.77 5.27
C VAL A 32 4.99 -9.69 3.86
N GLY A 33 4.41 -8.54 3.51
CA GLY A 33 3.98 -8.22 2.15
C GLY A 33 5.18 -7.95 1.26
N LYS A 34 5.12 -8.45 0.03
CA LYS A 34 6.23 -8.44 -0.92
C LYS A 34 5.77 -7.90 -2.25
N CYS A 35 6.46 -6.87 -2.72
CA CYS A 35 6.20 -6.27 -4.01
C CYS A 35 6.71 -7.18 -5.14
N PRO A 36 6.10 -7.12 -6.34
CA PRO A 36 6.65 -7.72 -7.54
C PRO A 36 8.09 -7.27 -7.78
N SER A 37 8.93 -8.17 -8.29
CA SER A 37 10.31 -7.84 -8.67
C SER A 37 10.38 -6.75 -9.75
N SER A 38 9.38 -6.62 -10.63
CA SER A 38 9.27 -5.52 -11.60
C SER A 38 8.86 -4.17 -11.01
N MET A 39 8.53 -4.08 -9.72
CA MET A 39 8.09 -2.85 -9.09
C MET A 39 9.24 -1.81 -9.07
N THR A 40 9.14 -0.82 -9.95
CA THR A 40 10.10 0.29 -10.00
C THR A 40 9.76 1.36 -8.96
N VAL A 41 10.77 2.15 -8.55
CA VAL A 41 10.54 3.31 -7.65
C VAL A 41 9.60 4.32 -8.28
N ALA A 42 9.75 4.59 -9.58
CA ALA A 42 8.89 5.51 -10.30
C ALA A 42 7.42 5.04 -10.28
N ARG A 43 7.19 3.74 -10.48
CA ARG A 43 5.84 3.15 -10.41
C ARG A 43 5.26 3.23 -8.99
N ALA A 44 6.05 2.86 -7.98
CA ALA A 44 5.63 2.92 -6.59
C ALA A 44 5.36 4.36 -6.12
N GLU A 45 6.18 5.32 -6.54
CA GLU A 45 6.02 6.74 -6.23
C GLU A 45 4.83 7.35 -6.96
N ALA A 46 4.59 6.98 -8.21
CA ALA A 46 3.37 7.38 -8.93
C ALA A 46 2.12 6.88 -8.20
N ALA A 47 2.10 5.60 -7.81
CA ALA A 47 1.01 5.00 -7.06
C ALA A 47 0.79 5.65 -5.69
N LEU A 48 1.88 5.96 -4.99
CA LEU A 48 1.87 6.67 -3.71
C LEU A 48 1.22 8.05 -3.85
N ASN A 49 1.56 8.79 -4.91
CA ASN A 49 1.05 10.14 -5.11
C ASN A 49 -0.35 10.20 -5.73
N SER A 50 -0.80 9.13 -6.40
CA SER A 50 -2.18 8.99 -6.88
C SER A 50 -3.11 8.29 -5.87
N GLY A 51 -2.57 7.82 -4.76
CA GLY A 51 -3.28 7.03 -3.76
C GLY A 51 -4.21 7.85 -2.87
N TYR A 52 -4.99 7.14 -2.06
CA TYR A 52 -5.88 7.72 -1.07
C TYR A 52 -5.14 8.01 0.24
N GLU A 53 -5.03 9.29 0.57
CA GLU A 53 -4.45 9.77 1.83
C GLU A 53 -5.41 9.55 3.00
N TYR A 54 -5.12 8.55 3.84
CA TYR A 54 -5.92 8.30 5.03
C TYR A 54 -5.42 9.14 6.21
N ARG A 55 -6.31 9.98 6.74
CA ARG A 55 -6.11 10.80 7.93
C ARG A 55 -7.18 10.44 8.96
N PRO A 56 -6.82 9.92 10.14
CA PRO A 56 -7.82 9.58 11.15
C PRO A 56 -8.51 10.86 11.67
N ARG A 57 -9.85 10.87 11.63
CA ARG A 57 -10.69 12.05 11.97
C ARG A 57 -10.52 12.61 13.39
N ARG A 58 -9.98 11.85 14.35
CA ARG A 58 -9.77 12.30 15.74
C ARG A 58 -8.29 12.23 16.08
N GLY A 59 -7.73 13.34 16.55
CA GLY A 59 -6.38 13.41 17.12
C GLY A 59 -5.24 13.48 16.10
N TRP A 60 -5.51 13.46 14.80
CA TRP A 60 -4.48 13.63 13.77
C TRP A 60 -4.30 15.12 13.46
N THR A 61 -3.27 15.72 14.05
CA THR A 61 -2.90 17.12 13.86
C THR A 61 -1.73 17.30 12.89
N ALA A 62 -1.24 16.21 12.31
CA ALA A 62 -0.11 16.24 11.40
C ALA A 62 -0.54 16.62 9.98
N ASP A 63 0.31 17.41 9.31
CA ASP A 63 0.10 17.85 7.93
C ASP A 63 0.31 16.73 6.90
N TYR A 64 0.81 15.57 7.33
CA TYR A 64 1.02 14.39 6.50
C TYR A 64 0.01 13.27 6.83
N PRO A 65 -0.39 12.41 5.87
CA PRO A 65 -1.31 11.31 6.14
C PRO A 65 -0.70 10.23 7.04
N GLU A 66 -1.52 9.59 7.87
CA GLU A 66 -1.09 8.44 8.71
C GLU A 66 -0.63 7.28 7.82
N ARG A 67 -1.32 7.10 6.70
CA ARG A 67 -1.01 6.09 5.69
C ARG A 67 -1.63 6.50 4.36
N ILE A 68 -1.08 5.97 3.29
CA ILE A 68 -1.63 6.16 1.95
C ILE A 68 -1.99 4.79 1.41
N TYR A 69 -3.19 4.65 0.85
CA TYR A 69 -3.59 3.42 0.19
C TYR A 69 -3.51 3.58 -1.32
N ALA A 70 -3.00 2.57 -2.01
CA ALA A 70 -2.94 2.54 -3.47
C ALA A 70 -3.46 1.20 -3.98
N VAL A 71 -3.88 1.16 -5.25
CA VAL A 71 -4.19 -0.07 -5.97
C VAL A 71 -3.25 -0.15 -7.16
N LEU A 72 -2.61 -1.31 -7.34
CA LEU A 72 -1.76 -1.61 -8.48
C LEU A 72 -2.01 -3.05 -8.91
N ASP A 73 -2.37 -3.23 -10.18
CA ASP A 73 -2.63 -4.53 -10.80
C ASP A 73 -3.58 -5.40 -9.95
N GLY A 74 -4.65 -4.80 -9.43
CA GLY A 74 -5.63 -5.50 -8.58
C GLY A 74 -5.20 -5.80 -7.15
N VAL A 75 -4.05 -5.31 -6.71
CA VAL A 75 -3.57 -5.47 -5.34
C VAL A 75 -3.63 -4.16 -4.57
N VAL A 76 -4.17 -4.23 -3.35
CA VAL A 76 -4.22 -3.11 -2.42
C VAL A 76 -2.87 -3.01 -1.71
N TYR A 77 -2.27 -1.82 -1.78
CA TYR A 77 -1.04 -1.47 -1.07
C TYR A 77 -1.34 -0.48 0.04
N ARG A 78 -0.58 -0.58 1.13
CA ARG A 78 -0.50 0.44 2.17
C ARG A 78 0.90 1.00 2.21
N ALA A 79 1.00 2.32 2.23
CA ALA A 79 2.21 3.04 2.51
C ALA A 79 2.15 3.72 3.89
N THR A 80 3.22 3.60 4.66
CA THR A 80 3.39 4.22 5.98
C THR A 80 4.54 5.20 5.96
N PRO A 81 4.50 6.30 6.74
CA PRO A 81 5.61 7.26 6.80
C PRO A 81 6.92 6.58 7.21
N THR A 82 7.99 6.83 6.46
CA THR A 82 9.36 6.46 6.82
C THR A 82 10.04 7.65 7.48
N ASN A 83 10.01 8.80 6.80
CA ASN A 83 10.32 10.10 7.37
C ASN A 83 9.04 10.96 7.36
N PRO A 84 8.40 11.20 8.52
CA PRO A 84 7.14 11.94 8.62
C PRO A 84 7.16 13.27 7.85
N GLY A 85 6.17 13.47 6.97
CA GLY A 85 6.09 14.67 6.13
C GLY A 85 7.01 14.70 4.90
N VAL A 86 7.78 13.64 4.66
CA VAL A 86 8.76 13.59 3.57
C VAL A 86 8.63 12.33 2.71
N SER A 87 8.71 11.15 3.33
CA SER A 87 8.78 9.87 2.62
C SER A 87 7.91 8.78 3.22
N TYR A 88 7.53 7.83 2.37
CA TYR A 88 6.68 6.70 2.71
C TYR A 88 7.24 5.39 2.16
N HIS A 89 7.05 4.31 2.91
CA HIS A 89 7.31 2.95 2.46
C HIS A 89 6.01 2.19 2.22
N GLY A 90 5.84 1.68 1.00
CA GLY A 90 4.66 0.96 0.54
C GLY A 90 4.87 -0.55 0.42
N PHE A 91 3.88 -1.33 0.86
CA PHE A 91 3.85 -2.78 0.79
C PHE A 91 2.40 -3.29 0.58
N PRO A 92 2.21 -4.51 0.03
CA PRO A 92 0.88 -5.11 -0.10
C PRO A 92 0.15 -5.18 1.23
N GLU A 93 -1.11 -4.75 1.26
CA GLU A 93 -1.94 -4.75 2.45
C GLU A 93 -2.59 -6.12 2.66
N LEU A 94 -2.61 -6.57 3.91
CA LEU A 94 -3.32 -7.77 4.31
C LEU A 94 -4.76 -7.42 4.63
N ARG A 95 -5.68 -8.24 4.14
CA ARG A 95 -7.12 -8.05 4.38
C ARG A 95 -7.49 -8.07 5.86
N GLU A 96 -6.77 -8.84 6.67
CA GLU A 96 -6.93 -8.89 8.14
C GLU A 96 -6.49 -7.61 8.85
N LYS A 97 -5.52 -6.88 8.27
CA LYS A 97 -4.96 -5.63 8.82
C LYS A 97 -5.59 -4.38 8.22
N PHE A 98 -6.46 -4.55 7.23
CA PHE A 98 -7.12 -3.47 6.52
C PHE A 98 -8.09 -2.73 7.45
N LYS A 99 -7.96 -1.39 7.52
CA LYS A 99 -8.90 -0.56 8.28
C LYS A 99 -10.22 -0.47 7.53
N ASP A 100 -11.14 -1.33 7.94
CA ASP A 100 -12.38 -1.60 7.23
C ASP A 100 -13.46 -0.53 7.44
N ARG A 101 -13.16 0.70 7.00
CA ARG A 101 -14.09 1.82 7.04
C ARG A 101 -14.70 2.03 5.67
N ARG A 102 -15.99 2.37 5.65
CA ARG A 102 -16.71 2.69 4.40
C ARG A 102 -15.96 3.72 3.54
N GLU A 103 -15.48 4.80 4.14
CA GLU A 103 -14.71 5.84 3.44
C GLU A 103 -13.44 5.30 2.75
N VAL A 104 -12.75 4.34 3.38
CA VAL A 104 -11.54 3.73 2.82
C VAL A 104 -11.90 2.72 1.74
N ARG A 105 -12.96 1.91 1.94
CA ARG A 105 -13.46 0.98 0.92
C ARG A 105 -13.86 1.71 -0.36
N ASP A 106 -14.63 2.78 -0.23
CA ASP A 106 -15.14 3.54 -1.36
C ASP A 106 -13.95 4.13 -2.15
N ALA A 107 -12.97 4.72 -1.46
CA ALA A 107 -11.75 5.23 -2.09
C ALA A 107 -10.90 4.14 -2.77
N ILE A 108 -10.75 2.97 -2.15
CA ILE A 108 -10.05 1.82 -2.73
C ILE A 108 -10.75 1.31 -3.98
N MET A 109 -12.08 1.25 -3.98
CA MET A 109 -12.84 0.86 -5.16
C MET A 109 -12.73 1.88 -6.30
N GLU A 110 -12.67 3.18 -5.99
CA GLU A 110 -12.38 4.21 -7.00
C GLU A 110 -10.98 4.06 -7.61
N LEU A 111 -9.98 3.75 -6.78
CA LEU A 111 -8.62 3.46 -7.26
C LEU A 111 -8.60 2.20 -8.14
N ALA A 112 -9.30 1.14 -7.74
CA ALA A 112 -9.42 -0.09 -8.51
C ALA A 112 -10.12 0.14 -9.85
N LYS A 113 -11.12 1.03 -9.91
CA LYS A 113 -11.77 1.45 -11.15
C LYS A 113 -10.81 2.14 -12.11
N ARG A 114 -9.91 2.98 -11.59
CA ARG A 114 -8.87 3.64 -12.41
C ARG A 114 -7.81 2.66 -12.91
N ASP A 115 -7.47 1.67 -12.09
CA ASP A 115 -6.54 0.58 -12.44
C ASP A 115 -7.17 -0.46 -13.39
N GLY A 116 -8.51 -0.52 -13.48
CA GLY A 116 -9.24 -1.52 -14.27
C GLY A 116 -9.42 -2.87 -13.55
N SER A 117 -9.14 -2.91 -12.25
CA SER A 117 -9.05 -4.12 -11.43
C SER A 117 -10.17 -4.23 -10.39
N GLU A 118 -11.35 -3.67 -10.69
CA GLU A 118 -12.48 -3.58 -9.76
C GLU A 118 -12.88 -4.95 -9.21
N LYS A 119 -12.85 -5.99 -10.04
CA LYS A 119 -13.27 -7.34 -9.68
C LYS A 119 -12.33 -7.98 -8.67
N GLU A 120 -11.03 -7.86 -8.89
CA GLU A 120 -9.97 -8.40 -8.04
C GLU A 120 -10.02 -7.76 -6.66
N VAL A 121 -10.10 -6.43 -6.62
CA VAL A 121 -10.16 -5.66 -5.38
C VAL A 121 -11.48 -5.88 -4.64
N SER A 122 -12.61 -5.94 -5.35
CA SER A 122 -13.92 -6.25 -4.75
C SER A 122 -13.90 -7.64 -4.09
N LYS A 123 -13.36 -8.64 -4.78
CA LYS A 123 -13.19 -10.00 -4.24
C LYS A 123 -12.25 -10.02 -3.03
N TRP A 124 -11.20 -9.21 -3.04
CA TRP A 124 -10.29 -9.07 -1.90
C TRP A 124 -11.00 -8.44 -0.69
N LEU A 125 -11.82 -7.40 -0.91
CA LEU A 125 -12.62 -6.76 0.14
C LEU A 125 -13.67 -7.69 0.74
N SER A 126 -14.27 -8.58 -0.06
CA SER A 126 -15.33 -9.51 0.35
C SER A 126 -14.83 -10.74 1.13
N LYS A 127 -13.53 -11.04 1.12
CA LYS A 127 -12.92 -12.09 1.94
C LYS A 127 -12.84 -11.59 3.39
N ALA A 128 -13.92 -11.78 4.15
CA ALA A 128 -13.98 -11.55 5.59
C ALA A 128 -13.81 -12.88 6.34
#